data_AF-A0A0Q7BKC8-F1
#
_entry.id   AF-A0A0Q7BKC8-F1
#
_cell.length_a   1.000
_cell.length_b   1.000
_cell.length_c   1.000
_cell.angle_alpha   90.00
_cell.angle_beta   90.00
_cell.angle_gamma   90.00
#
_symmetry.space_group_name_H-M   'P 1'
#
loop_
_entity.id
_entity.type
_entity.pdbx_description
1 polymer ?
#
loop_
_entity_poly.entity_id
_entity_poly.type
_entity_poly.pdbx_seq_one_letter_code
_entity_poly.pdbx_strand_id
1 'polypeptide(L)'
;MIGLALGRIAVGSAALANPHAAAKIFQLDPVSNPQVPYVTRLFGSREIALGVATLVTRGRAQKGLIGLGILVDAADAGTGYLAMQDGSVSRKTGMTLIAPAVGAVGSGLIGLLRRSPRA
;
A
#
# COMPACT_ATOMS: atom_id res chain seq x y z
N MET A 1 8.52 2.07 11.80
CA MET A 1 8.51 3.09 10.71
C MET A 1 9.48 2.76 9.60
N ILE A 2 10.77 2.54 9.89
CA ILE A 2 11.72 2.08 8.88
C ILE A 2 11.22 0.79 8.21
N GLY A 3 10.78 -0.20 9.00
CA GLY A 3 10.20 -1.44 8.46
C GLY A 3 8.97 -1.23 7.55
N LEU A 4 8.08 -0.30 7.87
CA LEU A 4 6.91 0.02 7.03
C LEU A 4 7.35 0.65 5.70
N ALA A 5 8.27 1.60 5.75
CA ALA A 5 8.81 2.24 4.56
C ALA A 5 9.60 1.27 3.67
N LEU A 6 10.40 0.38 4.27
CA LEU A 6 11.09 -0.70 3.54
C LEU A 6 10.10 -1.70 2.93
N GLY A 7 9.03 -2.05 3.65
CA GLY A 7 7.96 -2.90 3.14
C GLY A 7 7.30 -2.31 1.89
N ARG A 8 6.96 -1.01 1.93
CA ARG A 8 6.43 -0.29 0.76
C ARG A 8 7.38 -0.33 -0.43
N ILE A 9 8.66 -0.05 -0.20
CA ILE A 9 9.68 -0.10 -1.26
C ILE A 9 9.78 -1.51 -1.85
N ALA A 10 9.79 -2.55 -1.00
CA ALA A 10 9.90 -3.93 -1.46
C ALA A 10 8.69 -4.35 -2.29
N VAL A 11 7.47 -4.09 -1.80
CA VAL A 11 6.22 -4.38 -2.52
C VAL A 11 6.15 -3.60 -3.82
N GLY A 12 6.48 -2.29 -3.78
CA GLY A 12 6.44 -1.45 -4.96
C GLY A 12 7.48 -1.83 -6.01
N SER A 13 8.68 -2.24 -5.57
CA SER A 13 9.73 -2.73 -6.47
C SER A 13 9.32 -4.05 -7.13
N ALA A 14 8.72 -4.98 -6.38
CA ALA A 14 8.18 -6.22 -6.94
C ALA A 14 7.07 -5.94 -7.96
N ALA A 15 6.16 -5.01 -7.65
CA ALA A 15 5.07 -4.58 -8.54
C ALA A 15 5.59 -3.91 -9.81
N LEU A 16 6.68 -3.13 -9.74
CA LEU A 16 7.27 -2.47 -10.90
C LEU A 16 8.05 -3.45 -11.79
N ALA A 17 8.87 -4.31 -11.18
CA ALA A 17 9.74 -5.27 -11.87
C ALA A 17 8.95 -6.44 -12.50
N ASN A 18 7.99 -7.00 -11.76
CA ASN A 18 7.16 -8.10 -12.24
C ASN A 18 5.68 -7.92 -11.83
N PRO A 19 4.95 -7.03 -12.53
CA PRO A 19 3.57 -6.73 -12.18
C PRO A 19 2.62 -7.91 -12.35
N HIS A 20 2.91 -8.87 -13.24
CA HIS A 20 2.09 -10.07 -13.40
C HIS A 20 2.17 -10.95 -12.16
N ALA A 21 3.37 -11.19 -11.64
CA ALA A 21 3.55 -11.94 -10.41
C ALA A 21 2.94 -11.21 -9.21
N ALA A 22 3.17 -9.91 -9.09
CA ALA A 22 2.61 -9.09 -8.01
C ALA A 22 1.06 -9.11 -8.03
N ALA A 23 0.44 -8.91 -9.19
CA ALA A 23 -1.02 -8.99 -9.33
C ALA A 23 -1.58 -10.36 -8.93
N LYS A 24 -0.91 -11.46 -9.30
CA LYS A 24 -1.32 -12.83 -8.94
C LYS A 24 -1.24 -13.09 -7.44
N ILE A 25 -0.25 -12.54 -6.74
CA ILE A 25 -0.15 -12.63 -5.27
C ILE A 25 -1.40 -12.04 -4.61
N PHE A 26 -1.92 -10.95 -5.16
CA PHE A 26 -3.18 -10.33 -4.74
C PHE A 26 -4.44 -10.96 -5.37
N GLN A 27 -4.31 -12.12 -6.02
CA GLN A 27 -5.40 -12.85 -6.67
C GLN A 27 -6.15 -12.06 -7.75
N LEU A 28 -5.48 -11.11 -8.39
CA LEU A 28 -5.96 -10.47 -9.61
C LEU A 28 -5.63 -11.34 -10.83
N ASP A 29 -6.36 -11.11 -11.93
CA ASP A 29 -6.13 -11.79 -13.21
C ASP A 29 -5.45 -10.84 -14.23
N PRO A 30 -4.10 -10.82 -14.28
CA PRO A 30 -3.37 -10.00 -15.24
C PRO A 30 -3.30 -10.60 -16.64
N VAL A 31 -3.85 -11.79 -16.88
CA VAL A 31 -3.82 -12.45 -18.20
C VAL A 31 -5.09 -12.08 -18.96
N SER A 32 -6.25 -12.24 -18.34
CA SER A 32 -7.53 -11.88 -18.96
C SER A 32 -7.81 -10.38 -18.91
N ASN A 33 -7.11 -9.63 -18.06
CA ASN A 33 -7.20 -8.17 -17.99
C ASN A 33 -5.82 -7.50 -18.19
N PRO A 34 -5.48 -7.07 -19.42
CA PRO A 34 -4.16 -6.51 -19.74
C PRO A 34 -3.89 -5.13 -19.10
N GLN A 35 -4.90 -4.48 -18.53
CA GLN A 35 -4.71 -3.21 -17.81
C GLN A 35 -4.17 -3.42 -16.38
N VAL A 36 -4.34 -4.62 -15.80
CA VAL A 36 -3.89 -4.92 -14.43
C VAL A 36 -2.39 -4.74 -14.26
N PRO A 37 -1.51 -5.25 -15.15
CA PRO A 37 -0.07 -5.02 -15.03
C PRO A 37 0.32 -3.54 -15.13
N TYR A 38 -0.37 -2.76 -15.95
CA TYR A 38 -0.14 -1.31 -16.06
C TYR A 38 -0.46 -0.61 -14.74
N VAL A 39 -1.65 -0.82 -14.19
CA VAL A 39 -2.06 -0.21 -12.91
C VAL A 39 -1.20 -0.69 -11.75
N THR A 40 -0.76 -1.96 -11.76
CA THR A 40 0.14 -2.53 -10.75
C THR A 40 1.50 -1.84 -10.73
N ARG A 41 2.04 -1.44 -11.90
CA ARG A 41 3.27 -0.63 -11.97
C ARG A 41 3.06 0.78 -11.43
N LEU A 42 1.91 1.41 -11.73
CA LEU A 42 1.57 2.73 -11.19
C LEU A 42 1.51 2.69 -9.66
N PHE A 43 0.80 1.72 -9.10
CA PHE A 43 0.79 1.43 -7.66
C PHE A 43 2.22 1.27 -7.12
N GLY A 44 3.03 0.41 -7.75
CA GLY A 44 4.39 0.14 -7.29
C GLY A 44 5.30 1.37 -7.28
N SER A 45 5.21 2.22 -8.31
CA SER A 45 5.99 3.45 -8.39
C SER A 45 5.67 4.43 -7.24
N ARG A 46 4.40 4.54 -6.87
CA ARG A 46 3.94 5.37 -5.75
C ARG A 46 4.44 4.84 -4.41
N GLU A 47 4.39 3.52 -4.22
CA GLU A 47 4.86 2.89 -2.98
C GLU A 47 6.36 3.09 -2.75
N ILE A 48 7.16 2.96 -3.83
CA ILE A 48 8.59 3.28 -3.78
C ILE A 48 8.79 4.75 -3.41
N ALA A 49 8.11 5.68 -4.08
CA ALA A 49 8.27 7.10 -3.84
C ALA A 49 7.92 7.50 -2.39
N LEU A 50 6.79 7.04 -1.87
CA LEU A 50 6.36 7.31 -0.49
C LEU A 50 7.31 6.67 0.54
N GLY A 51 7.75 5.44 0.28
CA GLY A 51 8.71 4.75 1.15
C GLY A 51 10.05 5.47 1.20
N VAL A 52 10.63 5.82 0.06
CA VAL A 52 11.91 6.55 -0.04
C VAL A 52 11.78 7.92 0.63
N ALA A 53 10.75 8.69 0.31
CA ALA A 53 10.50 10.00 0.93
C ALA A 53 10.41 9.89 2.46
N THR A 54 9.75 8.85 2.98
CA THR A 54 9.66 8.59 4.42
C THR A 54 11.02 8.26 5.04
N LEU A 55 11.90 7.55 4.33
CA LEU A 55 13.24 7.20 4.84
C LEU A 55 14.20 8.38 4.85
N VAL A 56 14.17 9.25 3.84
CA VAL A 56 15.12 10.37 3.72
C VAL A 56 14.72 11.60 4.54
N THR A 57 13.46 11.68 4.99
CA THR A 57 12.98 12.78 5.84
C THR A 57 13.07 12.46 7.32
N ARG A 58 13.07 13.50 8.17
CA ARG A 58 13.06 13.40 9.64
C ARG A 58 12.05 14.36 10.27
N GLY A 59 11.83 14.22 11.57
CA GLY A 59 11.02 15.16 12.36
C GLY A 59 9.57 15.28 11.86
N ARG A 60 9.07 16.53 11.76
CA ARG A 60 7.69 16.82 11.35
C ARG A 60 7.37 16.38 9.93
N ALA A 61 8.30 16.55 8.99
CA ALA A 61 8.12 16.15 7.59
C ALA A 61 7.91 14.63 7.48
N GLN A 62 8.73 13.84 8.19
CA GLN A 62 8.58 12.38 8.22
C GLN A 62 7.22 11.97 8.83
N LYS A 63 6.78 12.62 9.91
CA LYS A 63 5.44 12.36 10.50
C LYS A 63 4.33 12.65 9.50
N GLY A 64 4.44 13.74 8.73
CA GLY A 64 3.50 14.07 7.66
C GLY A 64 3.43 13.00 6.57
N LEU A 65 4.58 12.52 6.08
CA LEU A 65 4.64 11.45 5.08
C LEU A 65 4.08 10.12 5.58
N ILE A 66 4.30 9.79 6.86
CA ILE A 66 3.66 8.64 7.50
C ILE A 66 2.13 8.81 7.50
N GLY A 67 1.64 9.99 7.86
CA GLY A 67 0.21 10.31 7.81
C GLY A 67 -0.38 10.18 6.41
N LEU A 68 0.32 10.69 5.38
CA LEU A 68 -0.09 10.53 3.99
C LEU A 68 -0.11 9.05 3.58
N GLY A 69 0.89 8.26 3.99
CA GLY A 69 0.90 6.81 3.77
C GLY A 69 -0.32 6.12 4.38
N ILE A 70 -0.71 6.48 5.61
CA ILE A 70 -1.92 5.94 6.25
C ILE A 70 -3.18 6.28 5.44
N LEU A 71 -3.31 7.53 4.97
CA LEU A 71 -4.46 7.93 4.14
C LEU A 71 -4.52 7.15 2.83
N VAL A 72 -3.36 6.96 2.22
CA VAL A 72 -3.16 6.13 1.04
C VAL A 72 -3.63 4.69 1.28
N ASP A 73 -3.16 4.05 2.34
CA ASP A 73 -3.50 2.65 2.64
C ASP A 73 -4.99 2.51 2.99
N ALA A 74 -5.55 3.50 3.71
CA ALA A 74 -6.97 3.54 4.00
C ALA A 74 -7.83 3.68 2.73
N ALA A 75 -7.40 4.51 1.78
CA ALA A 75 -8.06 4.64 0.48
C ALA A 75 -7.99 3.33 -0.31
N ASP A 76 -6.84 2.67 -0.36
CA ASP A 76 -6.65 1.40 -1.06
C ASP A 76 -7.54 0.29 -0.44
N ALA A 77 -7.64 0.24 0.89
CA ALA A 77 -8.57 -0.65 1.59
C ALA A 77 -10.04 -0.33 1.27
N GLY A 78 -10.39 0.96 1.23
CA GLY A 78 -11.73 1.42 0.82
C GLY A 78 -12.08 1.01 -0.61
N THR A 79 -11.14 1.16 -1.54
CA THR A 79 -11.30 0.72 -2.93
C THR A 79 -11.50 -0.80 -3.01
N GLY A 80 -10.70 -1.59 -2.28
CA GLY A 80 -10.89 -3.04 -2.20
C GLY A 80 -12.26 -3.43 -1.64
N TYR A 81 -12.78 -2.66 -0.67
CA TYR A 81 -14.10 -2.88 -0.10
C TYR A 81 -15.24 -2.57 -1.08
N LEU A 82 -15.15 -1.43 -1.77
CA LEU A 82 -16.11 -1.07 -2.82
C LEU A 82 -16.10 -2.10 -3.96
N ALA A 83 -14.91 -2.56 -4.36
CA ALA A 83 -14.76 -3.58 -5.39
C ALA A 83 -15.40 -4.93 -5.00
N MET A 84 -15.45 -5.27 -3.71
CA MET A 84 -16.22 -6.43 -3.23
C MET A 84 -17.72 -6.17 -3.26
N GLN A 85 -18.18 -4.95 -3.01
CA GLN A 85 -19.60 -4.62 -3.02
C GLN A 85 -20.18 -4.59 -4.44
N ASP A 86 -19.44 -4.01 -5.39
CA ASP A 86 -19.88 -3.90 -6.79
C ASP A 86 -19.61 -5.16 -7.63
N GLY A 87 -18.90 -6.14 -7.05
CA GLY A 87 -18.60 -7.42 -7.68
C GLY A 87 -17.46 -7.38 -8.69
N SER A 88 -16.73 -6.26 -8.82
CA SER A 88 -15.55 -6.16 -9.68
C SER A 88 -14.41 -7.08 -9.23
N VAL A 89 -14.39 -7.47 -7.95
CA VAL A 89 -13.53 -8.55 -7.44
C VAL A 89 -14.31 -9.52 -6.57
N SER A 90 -13.85 -10.78 -6.52
CA SER A 90 -14.39 -11.76 -5.58
C SER A 90 -14.12 -11.33 -4.14
N ARG A 91 -14.94 -11.77 -3.19
CA ARG A 91 -14.71 -11.53 -1.75
C ARG A 91 -13.31 -11.99 -1.30
N LYS A 92 -12.85 -13.12 -1.83
CA LYS A 92 -11.52 -13.67 -1.51
C LYS A 92 -10.41 -12.72 -1.99
N THR A 93 -10.50 -12.28 -3.24
CA THR A 93 -9.57 -11.31 -3.85
C THR A 93 -9.58 -9.97 -3.10
N GLY A 94 -10.77 -9.44 -2.79
CA GLY A 94 -10.90 -8.20 -2.03
C GLY A 94 -10.27 -8.30 -0.64
N MET A 95 -10.46 -9.40 0.08
CA MET A 95 -9.80 -9.62 1.38
C MET A 95 -8.27 -9.67 1.26
N THR A 96 -7.71 -10.26 0.19
CA THR A 96 -6.25 -10.26 -0.04
C THR A 96 -5.69 -8.88 -0.39
N LEU A 97 -6.50 -7.98 -0.95
CA LEU A 97 -6.13 -6.59 -1.22
C LEU A 97 -6.21 -5.72 0.06
N ILE A 98 -7.27 -5.92 0.86
CA ILE A 98 -7.56 -5.10 2.04
C ILE A 98 -6.63 -5.43 3.21
N ALA A 99 -6.34 -6.71 3.46
CA ALA A 99 -5.64 -7.12 4.67
C ALA A 99 -4.24 -6.45 4.83
N PRO A 100 -3.38 -6.38 3.80
CA PRO A 100 -2.11 -5.68 3.88
C PRO A 100 -2.29 -4.17 4.13
N ALA A 101 -3.27 -3.55 3.47
CA ALA A 101 -3.55 -2.12 3.60
C ALA A 101 -4.01 -1.76 5.04
N VAL A 102 -4.92 -2.54 5.62
CA VAL A 102 -5.35 -2.37 7.02
C VAL A 102 -4.18 -2.58 8.00
N GLY A 103 -3.34 -3.58 7.75
CA GLY A 103 -2.13 -3.82 8.55
C GLY A 103 -1.14 -2.65 8.49
N ALA A 104 -1.00 -2.02 7.32
CA ALA A 104 -0.15 -0.84 7.11
C ALA A 104 -0.72 0.40 7.81
N VAL A 105 -2.02 0.64 7.74
CA VAL A 105 -2.73 1.69 8.52
C VAL A 105 -2.45 1.53 10.01
N GLY A 106 -2.68 0.33 10.57
CA GLY A 106 -2.45 0.05 11.99
C GLY A 106 -0.98 0.27 12.39
N SER A 107 -0.05 -0.22 11.58
CA SER A 107 1.39 -0.03 11.81
C SER A 107 1.82 1.43 11.77
N GLY A 108 1.27 2.22 10.84
CA GLY A 108 1.51 3.65 10.72
C GLY A 108 0.98 4.43 11.93
N LEU A 109 -0.25 4.17 12.33
CA LEU A 109 -0.88 4.80 13.50
C LEU A 109 -0.10 4.51 14.78
N ILE A 110 0.25 3.25 15.04
CA ILE A 110 1.09 2.87 16.19
C ILE A 110 2.44 3.60 16.15
N GLY A 111 3.02 3.74 14.95
CA GLY A 111 4.26 4.45 14.74
C GLY A 111 4.21 5.95 15.02
N LEU A 112 3.08 6.60 14.70
CA LEU A 112 2.84 8.00 15.05
C LEU A 112 2.64 8.17 16.56
N LEU A 113 1.81 7.32 17.17
CA LEU A 113 1.50 7.36 18.60
C LEU A 113 2.75 7.19 19.48
N ARG A 114 3.63 6.25 19.14
CA ARG A 114 4.90 6.02 19.87
C ARG A 114 5.91 7.17 19.73
N ARG A 115 5.71 8.09 18.78
CA ARG A 115 6.61 9.22 18.49
C ARG A 115 6.06 10.58 18.91
N SER A 116 4.85 10.64 19.46
CA SER A 116 4.38 11.86 20.12
C SER A 116 5.11 12.00 21.45
N PRO A 117 5.81 13.13 21.70
CA PRO A 117 6.21 13.46 23.07
C PRO A 117 4.94 13.46 23.90
N ARG A 118 4.98 12.88 25.11
CA ARG A 118 3.99 13.27 26.13
C ARG A 118 4.14 14.79 26.26
N ALA A 119 3.05 15.51 26.05
CA ALA A 119 2.98 16.95 26.27
C ALA A 119 3.36 17.28 27.73
#